data_AF-A0A920KR29-F1
#
_entry.id   AF-A0A920KR29-F1
#
_cell.length_a   1.000
_cell.length_b   1.000
_cell.length_c   1.000
_cell.angle_alpha   90.00
_cell.angle_beta   90.00
_cell.angle_gamma   90.00
#
_symmetry.space_group_name_H-M   'P 1'
#
loop_
_entity.id
_entity.type
_entity.pdbx_description
1 polymer ?
#
loop_
_entity_poly.entity_id
_entity_poly.type
_entity_poly.pdbx_seq_one_letter_code
_entity_poly.pdbx_strand_id
1 'polypeptide(L)'
;MPAYLQNIAGSGRSSRKSPVAQAPIISGMVPCNVIADEILTDHPDRYRAMLVESANPVHSLADSNRMREALRSLELVVVIDIAMTETARAADYVLPASTQYEKWEATFFNFEFPENYFHLRKPLFEPLGDSLSEAEIHCRLLEASGDMPLALIDELREILKREGRAAFRDRFMAAMSEDGMIAKLAPVILYRTLGEVLPEGAAEGAVLWPLTLNFALRDSDSLARAGYEGDPNEQADKLFDAIIAGHSGITFSKDDMQTVWSRLGNEGCIQLVIPTLLEELQVLEAGPVDRANTEFPFALSAGERRD
;
A
#
# COMPACT_ATOMS: atom_id res chain seq x y z
N MET A 1 24.54 3.79 10.12
CA MET A 1 24.53 4.22 8.70
C MET A 1 23.27 3.68 8.01
N PRO A 2 22.70 4.32 6.97
CA PRO A 2 21.55 3.75 6.27
C PRO A 2 21.97 2.44 5.58
N ALA A 3 21.11 1.43 5.62
CA ALA A 3 21.37 0.04 5.23
C ALA A 3 20.77 -0.30 3.85
N TYR A 4 20.48 0.70 3.02
CA TYR A 4 19.69 0.54 1.80
C TYR A 4 20.01 1.65 0.79
N LEU A 5 19.93 1.30 -0.49
CA LEU A 5 20.23 2.19 -1.62
C LEU A 5 19.15 3.26 -1.87
N GLN A 6 17.90 2.95 -1.53
CA GLN A 6 16.77 3.89 -1.44
C GLN A 6 15.65 3.22 -0.65
N ASN A 7 14.83 3.96 0.09
CA ASN A 7 13.61 3.40 0.69
C ASN A 7 12.61 3.11 -0.43
N ILE A 8 12.51 1.85 -0.88
CA ILE A 8 11.46 1.41 -1.82
C ILE A 8 10.07 1.49 -1.13
N ALA A 9 10.03 1.24 0.19
CA ALA A 9 8.87 1.50 1.04
C ALA A 9 9.30 1.66 2.51
N GLY A 10 8.69 2.60 3.24
CA GLY A 10 8.87 2.82 4.68
C GLY A 10 10.13 3.60 5.09
N SER A 11 10.24 3.95 6.36
CA SER A 11 11.47 4.48 6.95
C SER A 11 12.32 3.31 7.45
N GLY A 12 13.45 3.06 6.80
CA GLY A 12 14.33 1.90 7.04
C GLY A 12 15.04 1.82 8.41
N ARG A 13 14.40 2.28 9.48
CA ARG A 13 14.70 1.92 10.88
C ARG A 13 13.41 1.92 11.68
N SER A 14 12.82 0.74 11.87
CA SER A 14 11.81 0.52 12.90
C SER A 14 12.43 -0.40 13.94
N SER A 15 12.58 0.10 15.17
CA SER A 15 12.93 -0.71 16.34
C SER A 15 11.73 -1.49 16.87
N ARG A 16 10.56 -1.36 16.25
CA ARG A 16 9.34 -2.03 16.68
C ARG A 16 9.45 -3.50 16.38
N LYS A 17 8.97 -4.30 17.31
CA LYS A 17 8.89 -5.74 17.22
C LYS A 17 7.43 -6.15 17.34
N SER A 18 7.10 -7.28 16.73
CA SER A 18 5.79 -7.90 16.91
C SER A 18 5.60 -8.28 18.39
N PRO A 19 4.36 -8.24 18.92
CA PRO A 19 4.13 -8.34 20.35
C PRO A 19 4.52 -9.71 20.92
N VAL A 20 4.29 -10.82 20.20
CA VAL A 20 4.53 -12.17 20.71
C VAL A 20 5.92 -12.68 20.31
N ALA A 21 6.17 -12.87 19.02
CA ALA A 21 7.40 -13.47 18.51
C ALA A 21 8.60 -12.52 18.57
N GLN A 22 8.37 -11.24 18.93
CA GLN A 22 9.40 -10.21 19.00
C GLN A 22 10.16 -10.04 17.67
N ALA A 23 9.49 -10.35 16.56
CA ALA A 23 10.03 -10.30 15.22
C ALA A 23 10.13 -8.83 14.76
N PRO A 24 11.22 -8.42 14.08
CA PRO A 24 11.36 -7.05 13.60
C PRO A 24 10.23 -6.65 12.65
N ILE A 25 9.59 -5.51 12.90
CA ILE A 25 8.59 -4.92 12.01
C ILE A 25 9.31 -3.97 11.06
N ILE A 26 9.45 -4.38 9.79
CA ILE A 26 10.20 -3.64 8.78
C ILE A 26 9.19 -2.92 7.88
N SER A 27 9.31 -1.60 7.81
CA SER A 27 8.39 -0.75 7.01
C SER A 27 6.91 -0.98 7.33
N GLY A 28 6.60 -1.27 8.60
CA GLY A 28 5.24 -1.55 9.06
C GLY A 28 4.76 -2.99 8.82
N MET A 29 5.57 -3.84 8.18
CA MET A 29 5.20 -5.22 7.85
C MET A 29 5.73 -6.20 8.90
N VAL A 30 4.84 -7.06 9.40
CA VAL A 30 5.18 -8.22 10.23
C VAL A 30 5.59 -9.37 9.33
N PRO A 31 6.63 -10.15 9.66
CA PRO A 31 6.97 -11.34 8.90
C PRO A 31 5.83 -12.36 8.81
N CYS A 32 5.51 -12.81 7.60
CA CYS A 32 4.38 -13.71 7.41
C CYS A 32 4.53 -15.07 8.12
N ASN A 33 5.77 -15.53 8.31
CA ASN A 33 6.06 -16.82 8.94
C ASN A 33 5.77 -16.84 10.45
N VAL A 34 5.75 -15.68 11.12
CA VAL A 34 5.42 -15.62 12.55
C VAL A 34 3.93 -15.38 12.81
N ILE A 35 3.11 -15.13 11.79
CA ILE A 35 1.68 -14.80 11.96
C ILE A 35 0.96 -15.86 12.78
N ALA A 36 1.17 -17.14 12.49
CA ALA A 36 0.54 -18.21 13.25
C ALA A 36 1.04 -18.26 14.70
N ASP A 37 2.30 -17.92 14.97
CA ASP A 37 2.86 -17.87 16.32
C ASP A 37 2.34 -16.67 17.13
N GLU A 38 2.09 -15.54 16.45
CA GLU A 38 1.45 -14.36 17.04
C GLU A 38 -0.02 -14.60 17.41
N ILE A 39 -0.64 -15.65 16.87
CA ILE A 39 -2.04 -16.03 17.10
C ILE A 39 -2.16 -17.20 18.08
N LEU A 40 -1.45 -18.30 17.81
CA LEU A 40 -1.55 -19.58 18.53
C LEU A 40 -0.66 -19.59 19.78
N THR A 41 -0.95 -18.68 20.70
CA THR A 41 -0.21 -18.49 21.95
C THR A 41 -1.15 -18.06 23.08
N ASP A 42 -0.69 -18.20 24.32
CA ASP A 42 -1.38 -17.66 25.50
C ASP A 42 -0.93 -16.23 25.85
N HIS A 43 -0.06 -15.61 25.02
CA HIS A 43 0.42 -14.25 25.26
C HIS A 43 -0.76 -13.25 25.36
N PRO A 44 -0.76 -12.31 26.33
CA PRO A 44 -1.85 -11.36 26.52
C PRO A 44 -2.08 -10.45 25.30
N ASP A 45 -1.00 -10.09 24.59
CA ASP A 45 -1.04 -9.22 23.40
C ASP A 45 -1.07 -10.00 22.07
N ARG A 46 -1.51 -11.27 22.09
CA ARG A 46 -1.66 -12.05 20.85
C ARG A 46 -2.66 -11.39 19.89
N TYR A 47 -2.55 -11.69 18.61
CA TYR A 47 -3.55 -11.24 17.64
C TYR A 47 -4.87 -11.97 17.88
N ARG A 48 -5.96 -11.20 17.99
CA ARG A 48 -7.32 -11.72 18.25
C ARG A 48 -8.27 -11.56 17.07
N ALA A 49 -7.94 -10.68 16.12
CA ALA A 49 -8.71 -10.49 14.91
C ALA A 49 -7.79 -10.29 13.70
N MET A 50 -8.28 -10.61 12.50
CA MET A 50 -7.57 -10.41 11.25
C MET A 50 -8.53 -9.93 10.16
N LEU A 51 -8.14 -8.85 9.49
CA LEU A 51 -8.73 -8.43 8.22
C LEU A 51 -7.77 -8.85 7.10
N VAL A 52 -8.24 -9.69 6.19
CA VAL A 52 -7.46 -10.18 5.05
C VAL A 52 -8.04 -9.59 3.78
N GLU A 53 -7.24 -8.85 3.04
CA GLU A 53 -7.66 -8.20 1.80
C GLU A 53 -6.80 -8.69 0.64
N SER A 54 -7.45 -9.15 -0.44
CA SER A 54 -6.79 -9.58 -1.67
C SER A 54 -5.62 -10.56 -1.46
N ALA A 55 -5.76 -11.45 -0.48
CA ALA A 55 -4.72 -12.41 -0.09
C ALA A 55 -5.33 -13.74 0.34
N ASN A 56 -4.59 -14.83 0.10
CA ASN A 56 -5.00 -16.18 0.46
C ASN A 56 -3.95 -16.88 1.37
N PRO A 57 -3.69 -16.36 2.58
CA PRO A 57 -2.63 -16.86 3.46
C PRO A 57 -2.75 -18.35 3.82
N VAL A 58 -3.97 -18.92 3.87
CA VAL A 58 -4.15 -20.37 4.06
C VAL A 58 -3.43 -21.18 2.98
N HIS A 59 -3.41 -20.68 1.75
CA HIS A 59 -2.76 -21.33 0.62
C HIS A 59 -1.33 -20.84 0.39
N SER A 60 -1.08 -19.53 0.51
CA SER A 60 0.18 -18.90 0.08
C SER A 60 1.26 -18.85 1.15
N LEU A 61 0.91 -18.95 2.44
CA LEU A 61 1.89 -18.97 3.53
C LEU A 61 2.31 -20.41 3.87
N ALA A 62 3.51 -20.52 4.47
CA ALA A 62 4.03 -21.80 4.94
C ALA A 62 3.10 -22.43 6.00
N ASP A 63 3.05 -23.76 5.99
CA ASP A 63 2.21 -24.57 6.87
C ASP A 63 0.71 -24.18 6.82
N SER A 64 0.06 -24.53 5.71
CA SER A 64 -1.37 -24.30 5.50
C SER A 64 -2.25 -24.89 6.61
N ASN A 65 -1.83 -25.96 7.29
CA ASN A 65 -2.62 -26.57 8.36
C ASN A 65 -2.59 -25.69 9.60
N ARG A 66 -1.39 -25.24 10.01
CA ARG A 66 -1.20 -24.31 11.12
C ARG A 66 -1.87 -22.96 10.84
N MET A 67 -1.81 -22.45 9.60
CA MET A 67 -2.50 -21.21 9.25
C MET A 67 -4.03 -21.35 9.37
N ARG A 68 -4.62 -22.47 8.94
CA ARG A 68 -6.06 -22.74 9.14
C ARG A 68 -6.43 -22.84 10.61
N GLU A 69 -5.56 -23.45 11.43
CA GLU A 69 -5.75 -23.50 12.88
C GLU A 69 -5.73 -22.10 13.49
N ALA A 70 -4.74 -21.29 13.13
CA ALA A 70 -4.60 -19.90 13.56
C ALA A 70 -5.87 -19.09 13.24
N LEU A 71 -6.32 -19.10 11.98
CA LEU A 71 -7.54 -18.37 11.59
C LEU A 71 -8.78 -18.81 12.38
N ARG A 72 -8.96 -20.12 12.62
CA ARG A 72 -10.10 -20.62 13.43
C ARG A 72 -10.01 -20.27 14.92
N SER A 73 -8.84 -19.92 15.42
CA SER A 73 -8.63 -19.55 16.83
C SER A 73 -8.82 -18.05 17.10
N LEU A 74 -8.83 -17.23 16.03
CA LEU A 74 -9.17 -15.82 16.11
C LEU A 74 -10.64 -15.63 16.47
N GLU A 75 -10.95 -14.49 17.06
CA GLU A 75 -12.31 -14.10 17.45
C GLU A 75 -13.07 -13.44 16.31
N LEU A 76 -12.35 -12.93 15.31
CA LEU A 76 -12.91 -12.34 14.12
C LEU A 76 -11.93 -12.45 12.96
N VAL A 77 -12.38 -13.07 11.88
CA VAL A 77 -11.71 -13.08 10.58
C VAL A 77 -12.65 -12.50 9.53
N VAL A 78 -12.24 -11.38 8.94
CA VAL A 78 -12.95 -10.74 7.82
C VAL A 78 -12.09 -10.87 6.57
N VAL A 79 -12.66 -11.37 5.48
CA VAL A 79 -11.98 -11.51 4.20
C VAL A 79 -12.62 -10.62 3.15
N ILE A 80 -11.86 -9.70 2.57
CA ILE A 80 -12.22 -8.88 1.40
C ILE A 80 -11.56 -9.53 0.19
N ASP A 81 -12.34 -10.18 -0.67
CA ASP A 81 -11.82 -10.97 -1.80
C ASP A 81 -12.84 -11.03 -2.94
N ILE A 82 -12.36 -11.27 -4.14
CA ILE A 82 -13.17 -11.44 -5.35
C ILE A 82 -13.71 -12.88 -5.48
N ALA A 83 -13.17 -13.81 -4.69
CA ALA A 83 -13.50 -15.23 -4.75
C ALA A 83 -13.58 -15.87 -3.36
N MET A 84 -14.33 -16.97 -3.28
CA MET A 84 -14.38 -17.82 -2.08
C MET A 84 -13.12 -18.71 -1.98
N THR A 85 -11.99 -18.09 -1.64
CA THR A 85 -10.68 -18.73 -1.47
C THR A 85 -10.62 -19.65 -0.23
N GLU A 86 -9.56 -20.44 -0.08
CA GLU A 86 -9.35 -21.27 1.13
C GLU A 86 -9.31 -20.42 2.41
N THR A 87 -8.81 -19.19 2.32
CA THR A 87 -8.84 -18.22 3.41
C THR A 87 -10.26 -17.70 3.65
N ALA A 88 -10.99 -17.30 2.60
CA ALA A 88 -12.38 -16.86 2.72
C ALA A 88 -13.28 -17.94 3.35
N ARG A 89 -13.05 -19.22 3.01
CA ARG A 89 -13.77 -20.37 3.60
C ARG A 89 -13.49 -20.59 5.08
N ALA A 90 -12.44 -19.98 5.63
CA ALA A 90 -12.09 -20.02 7.04
C ALA A 90 -12.49 -18.73 7.79
N ALA A 91 -13.13 -17.77 7.12
CA ALA A 91 -13.51 -16.48 7.68
C ALA A 91 -14.89 -16.50 8.35
N ASP A 92 -15.11 -15.58 9.28
CA ASP A 92 -16.43 -15.31 9.86
C ASP A 92 -17.30 -14.50 8.90
N TYR A 93 -16.69 -13.53 8.21
CA TYR A 93 -17.34 -12.69 7.22
C TYR A 93 -16.52 -12.61 5.94
N VAL A 94 -17.21 -12.68 4.81
CA VAL A 94 -16.63 -12.44 3.49
C VAL A 94 -17.32 -11.22 2.89
N LEU A 95 -16.54 -10.19 2.57
CA LEU A 95 -16.98 -8.97 1.91
C LEU A 95 -16.59 -9.07 0.42
N PRO A 96 -17.57 -9.18 -0.51
CA PRO A 96 -17.27 -9.39 -1.91
C PRO A 96 -16.66 -8.13 -2.54
N ALA A 97 -15.41 -8.24 -3.01
CA ALA A 97 -14.73 -7.17 -3.71
C ALA A 97 -15.00 -7.21 -5.21
N SER A 98 -15.09 -6.03 -5.84
CA SER A 98 -15.11 -5.91 -7.30
C SER A 98 -13.79 -6.38 -7.91
N THR A 99 -13.87 -7.06 -9.04
CA THR A 99 -12.69 -7.48 -9.79
C THR A 99 -11.97 -6.29 -10.40
N GLN A 100 -10.75 -6.53 -10.86
CA GLN A 100 -9.91 -5.54 -11.54
C GLN A 100 -10.56 -4.92 -12.80
N TYR A 101 -11.60 -5.58 -13.36
CA TYR A 101 -12.34 -5.13 -14.54
C TYR A 101 -13.59 -4.32 -14.18
N GLU A 102 -13.94 -4.22 -12.90
CA GLU A 102 -15.20 -3.65 -12.40
C GLU A 102 -14.98 -2.41 -11.53
N LYS A 103 -13.71 -1.98 -11.37
CA LYS A 103 -13.32 -0.82 -10.58
C LYS A 103 -12.18 -0.07 -11.24
N TRP A 104 -11.99 1.18 -10.81
CA TRP A 104 -10.82 1.97 -11.15
C TRP A 104 -9.59 1.46 -10.40
N GLU A 105 -8.50 1.20 -11.12
CA GLU A 105 -7.31 0.60 -10.52
C GLU A 105 -6.05 1.01 -11.26
N ALA A 106 -4.94 1.16 -10.55
CA ALA A 106 -3.66 1.56 -11.13
C ALA A 106 -2.65 0.41 -11.16
N THR A 107 -1.81 0.40 -12.19
CA THR A 107 -0.64 -0.48 -12.23
C THR A 107 0.52 0.18 -11.48
N PHE A 108 1.10 -0.54 -10.52
CA PHE A 108 2.35 -0.17 -9.85
C PHE A 108 3.53 -0.97 -10.40
N PHE A 109 4.76 -0.51 -10.14
CA PHE A 109 6.04 -1.12 -10.59
C PHE A 109 6.36 -1.02 -12.09
N ASN A 110 5.87 0.02 -12.75
CA ASN A 110 6.18 0.35 -14.14
C ASN A 110 7.26 1.43 -14.25
N PHE A 111 8.36 1.26 -13.51
CA PHE A 111 9.48 2.22 -13.47
C PHE A 111 10.29 2.11 -14.74
N GLU A 112 10.45 3.22 -15.45
CA GLU A 112 11.21 3.25 -16.69
C GLU A 112 12.15 4.46 -16.79
N PHE A 113 13.11 4.36 -17.69
CA PHE A 113 14.05 5.44 -17.98
C PHE A 113 14.22 5.59 -19.50
N PRO A 114 14.21 6.81 -20.05
CA PRO A 114 14.16 8.12 -19.36
C PRO A 114 12.76 8.63 -19.01
N GLU A 115 11.71 7.99 -19.51
CA GLU A 115 10.32 8.41 -19.35
C GLU A 115 9.59 7.45 -18.43
N ASN A 116 9.01 7.97 -17.35
CA ASN A 116 8.17 7.18 -16.45
C ASN A 116 6.71 7.38 -16.80
N TYR A 117 5.97 6.27 -16.74
CA TYR A 117 4.56 6.21 -17.10
C TYR A 117 3.70 5.95 -15.87
N PHE A 118 2.44 6.34 -15.93
CA PHE A 118 1.43 5.93 -14.96
C PHE A 118 0.13 5.64 -15.69
N HIS A 119 -0.58 4.59 -15.28
CA HIS A 119 -1.85 4.23 -15.89
C HIS A 119 -2.88 3.93 -14.81
N LEU A 120 -3.94 4.74 -14.78
CA LEU A 120 -5.17 4.45 -14.08
C LEU A 120 -6.15 3.83 -15.08
N ARG A 121 -6.50 2.57 -14.87
CA ARG A 121 -7.42 1.82 -15.71
C ARG A 121 -8.86 2.10 -15.27
N LYS A 122 -9.73 2.37 -16.26
CA LYS A 122 -11.18 2.45 -16.06
C LYS A 122 -11.82 1.05 -15.96
N PRO A 123 -12.96 0.89 -15.25
CA PRO A 123 -13.73 -0.34 -15.30
C PRO A 123 -14.17 -0.66 -16.73
N LEU A 124 -14.15 -1.94 -17.10
CA LEU A 124 -14.68 -2.47 -18.37
C LEU A 124 -16.11 -3.00 -18.22
N PHE A 125 -16.51 -3.34 -16.99
CA PHE A 125 -17.82 -3.87 -16.65
C PHE A 125 -18.36 -3.16 -15.41
N GLU A 126 -19.68 -3.18 -15.26
CA GLU A 126 -20.31 -2.81 -13.98
C GLU A 126 -20.01 -3.88 -12.92
N PRO A 127 -19.96 -3.51 -11.62
CA PRO A 127 -19.80 -4.47 -10.52
C PRO A 127 -20.79 -5.63 -10.59
N LEU A 128 -20.31 -6.85 -10.40
CA LEU A 128 -21.14 -8.04 -10.39
C LEU A 128 -21.91 -8.20 -9.07
N GLY A 129 -23.25 -8.10 -9.16
CA GLY A 129 -24.12 -8.28 -8.00
C GLY A 129 -23.95 -7.15 -7.00
N ASP A 130 -23.70 -7.49 -5.73
CA ASP A 130 -23.50 -6.52 -4.65
C ASP A 130 -22.01 -6.31 -4.31
N SER A 131 -21.10 -6.64 -5.24
CA SER A 131 -19.66 -6.40 -5.02
C SER A 131 -19.35 -4.91 -4.97
N LEU A 132 -18.36 -4.55 -4.15
CA LEU A 132 -17.95 -3.16 -3.93
C LEU A 132 -16.44 -3.04 -4.16
N SER A 133 -15.97 -1.87 -4.56
CA SER A 133 -14.53 -1.58 -4.50
C SER A 133 -14.05 -1.57 -3.05
N GLU A 134 -12.79 -1.89 -2.82
CA GLU A 134 -12.20 -1.90 -1.48
C GLU A 134 -12.28 -0.52 -0.83
N ALA A 135 -12.14 0.55 -1.62
CA ALA A 135 -12.31 1.92 -1.15
C ALA A 135 -13.72 2.15 -0.56
N GLU A 136 -14.77 1.68 -1.23
CA GLU A 136 -16.15 1.76 -0.74
C GLU A 136 -16.35 0.90 0.51
N ILE A 137 -15.78 -0.32 0.54
CA ILE A 137 -15.83 -1.22 1.71
C ILE A 137 -15.20 -0.53 2.94
N HIS A 138 -13.99 0.01 2.80
CA HIS A 138 -13.30 0.71 3.90
C HIS A 138 -14.05 1.96 4.36
N CYS A 139 -14.65 2.73 3.44
CA CYS A 139 -15.47 3.87 3.82
C CYS A 139 -16.69 3.45 4.65
N ARG A 140 -17.41 2.39 4.23
CA ARG A 140 -18.56 1.87 4.98
C ARG A 140 -18.18 1.32 6.35
N LEU A 141 -17.03 0.65 6.46
CA LEU A 141 -16.53 0.17 7.75
C LEU A 141 -16.26 1.32 8.73
N LEU A 142 -15.67 2.42 8.25
CA LEU A 142 -15.43 3.62 9.08
C LEU A 142 -16.72 4.40 9.40
N GLU A 143 -17.68 4.44 8.48
CA GLU A 143 -19.01 4.99 8.76
C GLU A 143 -19.73 4.19 9.84
N ALA A 144 -19.68 2.85 9.74
CA ALA A 144 -20.28 1.95 10.71
C ALA A 144 -19.58 1.99 12.08
N SER A 145 -18.27 2.26 12.12
CA SER A 145 -17.52 2.42 13.38
C SER A 145 -17.81 3.76 14.07
N GLY A 146 -18.32 4.75 13.32
CA GLY A 146 -18.57 6.11 13.80
C GLY A 146 -17.32 7.00 13.78
N ASP A 147 -16.23 6.55 13.16
CA ASP A 147 -14.95 7.29 13.09
C ASP A 147 -14.85 8.18 11.84
N MET A 148 -15.84 8.13 10.94
CA MET A 148 -15.87 8.98 9.75
C MET A 148 -16.11 10.46 10.13
N PRO A 149 -15.24 11.41 9.71
CA PRO A 149 -15.35 12.81 10.08
C PRO A 149 -16.39 13.55 9.20
N LEU A 150 -17.67 13.20 9.35
CA LEU A 150 -18.76 13.65 8.48
C LEU A 150 -18.86 15.19 8.35
N ALA A 151 -18.66 15.92 9.46
CA ALA A 151 -18.72 17.39 9.45
C ALA A 151 -17.64 18.02 8.55
N LEU A 152 -16.41 17.48 8.58
CA LEU A 152 -15.32 17.93 7.71
C LEU A 152 -15.59 17.55 6.26
N ILE A 153 -16.12 16.35 6.01
CA ILE A 153 -16.47 15.90 4.65
C ILE A 153 -17.51 16.83 4.02
N ASP A 154 -18.57 17.18 4.76
CA ASP A 154 -19.61 18.08 4.26
C ASP A 154 -19.07 19.50 4.02
N GLU A 155 -18.19 20.00 4.89
CA GLU A 155 -17.50 21.28 4.70
C GLU A 155 -16.65 21.27 3.42
N LEU A 156 -15.81 20.23 3.25
CA LEU A 156 -14.92 20.09 2.09
C LEU A 156 -15.71 19.94 0.78
N ARG A 157 -16.84 19.22 0.77
CA ARG A 157 -17.74 19.12 -0.38
C ARG A 157 -18.26 20.49 -0.80
N GLU A 158 -18.72 21.30 0.15
CA GLU A 158 -19.25 22.64 -0.15
C GLU A 158 -18.15 23.58 -0.66
N ILE A 159 -16.95 23.54 -0.07
CA ILE A 159 -15.79 24.31 -0.55
C ILE A 159 -15.43 23.89 -1.98
N LEU A 160 -15.30 22.59 -2.23
CA LEU A 160 -14.97 22.08 -3.56
C LEU A 160 -15.99 22.53 -4.62
N LYS A 161 -17.27 22.49 -4.28
CA LYS A 161 -18.37 22.87 -5.16
C LYS A 161 -18.44 24.37 -5.44
N ARG A 162 -18.16 25.22 -4.44
CA ARG A 162 -18.34 26.68 -4.54
C ARG A 162 -17.08 27.42 -4.98
N GLU A 163 -15.92 26.94 -4.53
CA GLU A 163 -14.64 27.64 -4.61
C GLU A 163 -13.58 26.86 -5.40
N GLY A 164 -13.82 25.58 -5.65
CA GLY A 164 -12.97 24.74 -6.48
C GLY A 164 -11.81 24.09 -5.73
N ARG A 165 -10.94 23.42 -6.49
CA ARG A 165 -9.91 22.52 -5.97
C ARG A 165 -8.81 23.22 -5.17
N ALA A 166 -8.48 24.47 -5.51
CA ALA A 166 -7.48 25.25 -4.80
C ALA A 166 -7.91 25.55 -3.35
N ALA A 167 -9.15 26.02 -3.16
CA ALA A 167 -9.71 26.27 -1.82
C ALA A 167 -9.89 24.95 -1.04
N PHE A 168 -10.33 23.89 -1.73
CA PHE A 168 -10.41 22.54 -1.15
C PHE A 168 -9.05 22.08 -0.61
N ARG A 169 -7.97 22.25 -1.39
CA ARG A 169 -6.61 21.92 -0.97
C ARG A 169 -6.21 22.67 0.28
N ASP A 170 -6.39 23.98 0.28
CA ASP A 170 -5.93 24.82 1.40
C ASP A 170 -6.66 24.42 2.69
N ARG A 171 -7.97 24.17 2.62
CA ARG A 171 -8.75 23.67 3.76
C ARG A 171 -8.35 22.27 4.20
N PHE A 172 -8.16 21.34 3.24
CA PHE A 172 -7.79 19.95 3.53
C PHE A 172 -6.41 19.85 4.19
N MET A 173 -5.44 20.62 3.70
CA MET A 173 -4.10 20.71 4.29
C MET A 173 -4.13 21.34 5.70
N ALA A 174 -4.98 22.36 5.91
CA ALA A 174 -5.22 22.92 7.23
C ALA A 174 -5.80 21.88 8.19
N ALA A 175 -6.82 21.10 7.76
CA ALA A 175 -7.43 20.04 8.56
C ALA A 175 -6.41 18.98 9.00
N MET A 176 -5.53 18.55 8.09
CA MET A 176 -4.46 17.59 8.40
C MET A 176 -3.43 18.15 9.39
N SER A 177 -3.21 19.47 9.39
CA SER A 177 -2.29 20.14 10.31
C SER A 177 -2.91 20.34 11.70
N GLU A 178 -4.22 20.54 11.76
CA GLU A 178 -5.01 20.71 13.00
C GLU A 178 -5.19 19.39 13.75
N ASP A 179 -5.43 18.29 13.02
CA ASP A 179 -5.65 16.97 13.60
C ASP A 179 -4.90 15.89 12.81
N GLY A 180 -3.90 15.29 13.46
CA GLY A 180 -3.08 14.21 12.87
C GLY A 180 -3.85 12.93 12.55
N MET A 181 -5.08 12.76 13.04
CA MET A 181 -5.96 11.66 12.62
C MET A 181 -6.52 11.87 11.21
N ILE A 182 -6.75 13.12 10.80
CA ILE A 182 -7.24 13.43 9.44
C ILE A 182 -6.25 12.95 8.39
N ALA A 183 -4.94 13.06 8.65
CA ALA A 183 -3.92 12.53 7.73
C ALA A 183 -4.01 11.00 7.55
N LYS A 184 -4.43 10.25 8.58
CA LYS A 184 -4.65 8.80 8.50
C LYS A 184 -5.95 8.44 7.78
N LEU A 185 -6.94 9.33 7.83
CA LEU A 185 -8.25 9.18 7.19
C LEU A 185 -8.29 9.84 5.80
N ALA A 186 -7.20 10.44 5.34
CA ALA A 186 -7.13 11.15 4.06
C ALA A 186 -7.67 10.34 2.87
N PRO A 187 -7.38 9.03 2.70
CA PRO A 187 -7.93 8.26 1.59
C PRO A 187 -9.46 8.23 1.55
N VAL A 188 -10.12 8.00 2.69
CA VAL A 188 -11.58 7.91 2.75
C VAL A 188 -12.26 9.28 2.67
N ILE A 189 -11.62 10.32 3.22
CA ILE A 189 -12.10 11.69 3.08
C ILE A 189 -12.06 12.10 1.60
N LEU A 190 -10.95 11.81 0.89
CA LEU A 190 -10.83 12.12 -0.53
C LEU A 190 -11.85 11.33 -1.38
N TYR A 191 -12.05 10.04 -1.07
CA TYR A 191 -13.05 9.21 -1.73
C TYR A 191 -14.47 9.79 -1.59
N ARG A 192 -14.84 10.23 -0.37
CA ARG A 192 -16.13 10.84 -0.04
C ARG A 192 -16.26 12.33 -0.36
N THR A 193 -15.23 12.96 -0.93
CA THR A 193 -15.26 14.39 -1.29
C THR A 193 -14.90 14.58 -2.76
N LEU A 194 -13.61 14.66 -3.08
CA LEU A 194 -13.10 14.81 -4.45
C LEU A 194 -13.61 13.69 -5.35
N GLY A 195 -13.65 12.44 -4.86
CA GLY A 195 -14.09 11.27 -5.62
C GLY A 195 -15.51 11.38 -6.18
N GLU A 196 -16.42 12.06 -5.48
CA GLU A 196 -17.83 12.19 -5.89
C GLU A 196 -18.04 13.12 -7.08
N VAL A 197 -17.07 13.99 -7.36
CA VAL A 197 -17.14 14.94 -8.48
C VAL A 197 -16.25 14.55 -9.66
N LEU A 198 -15.53 13.42 -9.56
CA LEU A 198 -14.71 12.93 -10.67
C LEU A 198 -15.58 12.36 -11.80
N PRO A 199 -15.18 12.55 -13.07
CA PRO A 199 -15.92 12.05 -14.22
C PRO A 199 -16.02 10.52 -14.21
N GLU A 200 -17.08 10.00 -14.83
CA GLU A 200 -17.28 8.55 -15.03
C GLU A 200 -17.22 7.72 -13.72
N GLY A 201 -17.51 8.35 -12.57
CA GLY A 201 -17.49 7.68 -11.27
C GLY A 201 -16.09 7.25 -10.82
N ALA A 202 -15.03 7.99 -11.21
CA ALA A 202 -13.63 7.66 -10.89
C ALA A 202 -13.23 7.89 -9.42
N ALA A 203 -14.11 7.59 -8.47
CA ALA A 203 -13.95 7.95 -7.07
C ALA A 203 -12.68 7.37 -6.43
N GLU A 204 -12.30 6.13 -6.78
CA GLU A 204 -11.06 5.50 -6.32
C GLU A 204 -9.81 6.29 -6.76
N GLY A 205 -9.90 7.02 -7.89
CA GLY A 205 -8.82 7.85 -8.40
C GLY A 205 -8.51 9.07 -7.53
N ALA A 206 -9.41 9.49 -6.64
CA ALA A 206 -9.25 10.70 -5.82
C ALA A 206 -7.98 10.68 -4.96
N VAL A 207 -7.55 9.50 -4.51
CA VAL A 207 -6.33 9.34 -3.70
C VAL A 207 -5.04 9.62 -4.48
N LEU A 208 -5.10 9.68 -5.82
CA LEU A 208 -3.96 10.05 -6.64
C LEU A 208 -3.65 11.54 -6.59
N TRP A 209 -4.63 12.39 -6.31
CA TRP A 209 -4.43 13.85 -6.25
C TRP A 209 -3.36 14.30 -5.24
N PRO A 210 -3.35 13.85 -3.97
CA PRO A 210 -2.25 14.20 -3.06
C PRO A 210 -0.91 13.59 -3.50
N LEU A 211 -0.90 12.48 -4.26
CA LEU A 211 0.33 11.91 -4.81
C LEU A 211 0.91 12.78 -5.93
N THR A 212 0.06 13.30 -6.83
CA THR A 212 0.52 14.25 -7.86
C THR A 212 1.03 15.54 -7.24
N LEU A 213 0.39 16.03 -6.17
CA LEU A 213 0.85 17.19 -5.42
C LEU A 213 2.21 16.95 -4.76
N ASN A 214 2.38 15.82 -4.06
CA ASN A 214 3.64 15.48 -3.44
C ASN A 214 4.77 15.34 -4.47
N PHE A 215 4.48 14.69 -5.60
CA PHE A 215 5.45 14.55 -6.69
C PHE A 215 5.83 15.90 -7.29
N ALA A 216 4.85 16.78 -7.57
CA ALA A 216 5.14 18.09 -8.15
C ALA A 216 5.96 18.99 -7.22
N LEU A 217 5.66 18.98 -5.92
CA LEU A 217 6.45 19.73 -4.94
C LEU A 217 7.91 19.24 -4.83
N ARG A 218 8.18 17.97 -5.15
CA ARG A 218 9.51 17.37 -5.05
C ARG A 218 10.29 17.40 -6.37
N ASP A 219 9.61 17.14 -7.49
CA ASP A 219 10.20 16.85 -8.81
C ASP A 219 9.57 17.72 -9.93
N SER A 220 9.25 18.98 -9.63
CA SER A 220 8.65 19.96 -10.57
C SER A 220 9.37 20.03 -11.93
N ASP A 221 10.70 19.99 -11.95
CA ASP A 221 11.47 20.05 -13.19
C ASP A 221 11.29 18.80 -14.07
N SER A 222 11.11 17.63 -13.43
CA SER A 222 10.85 16.37 -14.12
C SER A 222 9.46 16.34 -14.76
N LEU A 223 8.48 16.96 -14.10
CA LEU A 223 7.14 17.18 -14.64
C LEU A 223 7.16 18.15 -15.82
N ALA A 224 7.88 19.26 -15.69
CA ALA A 224 8.03 20.23 -16.77
C ALA A 224 8.64 19.58 -18.02
N ARG A 225 9.67 18.73 -17.86
CA ARG A 225 10.24 17.96 -18.97
C ARG A 225 9.28 16.94 -19.59
N ALA A 226 8.28 16.48 -18.84
CA ALA A 226 7.21 15.62 -19.35
C ALA A 226 6.02 16.40 -19.97
N GLY A 227 6.07 17.74 -19.98
CA GLY A 227 5.06 18.60 -20.60
C GLY A 227 4.06 19.23 -19.64
N TYR A 228 4.22 19.04 -18.32
CA TYR A 228 3.38 19.71 -17.31
C TYR A 228 4.05 21.03 -16.89
N GLU A 229 3.66 22.12 -17.54
CA GLU A 229 4.15 23.47 -17.23
C GLU A 229 3.36 24.12 -16.10
N GLY A 230 3.91 25.18 -15.49
CA GLY A 230 3.28 25.94 -14.42
C GLY A 230 4.02 25.82 -13.09
N ASP A 231 3.47 26.42 -12.03
CA ASP A 231 3.97 26.18 -10.68
C ASP A 231 3.60 24.76 -10.21
N PRO A 232 4.24 24.22 -9.16
CA PRO A 232 4.01 22.84 -8.71
C PRO A 232 2.55 22.48 -8.44
N ASN A 233 1.71 23.42 -7.99
CA ASN A 233 0.29 23.14 -7.78
C ASN A 233 -0.45 23.02 -9.12
N GLU A 234 -0.17 23.90 -10.08
CA GLU A 234 -0.73 23.81 -11.42
C GLU A 234 -0.29 22.52 -12.13
N GLN A 235 0.97 22.14 -11.98
CA GLN A 235 1.49 20.87 -12.51
C GLN A 235 0.79 19.67 -11.91
N ALA A 236 0.57 19.66 -10.59
CA ALA A 236 -0.11 18.58 -9.88
C ALA A 236 -1.55 18.40 -10.36
N ASP A 237 -2.29 19.50 -10.54
CA ASP A 237 -3.67 19.48 -11.02
C ASP A 237 -3.74 19.04 -12.48
N LYS A 238 -2.86 19.54 -13.36
CA LYS A 238 -2.77 19.10 -14.76
C LYS A 238 -2.43 17.62 -14.87
N LEU A 239 -1.49 17.13 -14.07
CA LEU A 239 -1.12 15.72 -14.02
C LEU A 239 -2.30 14.86 -13.54
N PHE A 240 -2.95 15.27 -12.45
CA PHE A 240 -4.11 14.56 -11.92
C PHE A 240 -5.24 14.48 -12.95
N ASP A 241 -5.61 15.60 -13.57
CA ASP A 241 -6.64 15.64 -14.60
C ASP A 241 -6.27 14.77 -15.81
N ALA A 242 -4.99 14.76 -16.22
CA ALA A 242 -4.49 13.89 -17.29
C ALA A 242 -4.59 12.40 -16.94
N ILE A 243 -4.32 12.02 -15.70
CA ILE A 243 -4.48 10.62 -15.22
C ILE A 243 -5.95 10.20 -15.25
N ILE A 244 -6.84 11.04 -14.73
CA ILE A 244 -8.29 10.73 -14.66
C ILE A 244 -8.92 10.67 -16.06
N ALA A 245 -8.54 11.59 -16.96
CA ALA A 245 -9.06 11.62 -18.32
C ALA A 245 -8.42 10.56 -19.24
N GLY A 246 -7.22 10.08 -18.90
CA GLY A 246 -6.45 9.15 -19.71
C GLY A 246 -7.12 7.78 -19.84
N HIS A 247 -7.20 7.26 -21.06
CA HIS A 247 -7.60 5.88 -21.34
C HIS A 247 -6.41 4.92 -21.50
N SER A 248 -5.20 5.47 -21.45
CA SER A 248 -3.91 4.78 -21.61
C SER A 248 -2.90 5.39 -20.65
N GLY A 249 -1.75 4.73 -20.50
CA GLY A 249 -0.66 5.26 -19.68
C GLY A 249 -0.20 6.65 -20.16
N ILE A 250 0.00 7.55 -19.20
CA ILE A 250 0.52 8.89 -19.41
C ILE A 250 1.98 8.97 -18.95
N THR A 251 2.82 9.71 -19.67
CA THR A 251 4.15 10.07 -19.17
C THR A 251 3.98 11.12 -18.08
N PHE A 252 4.51 10.87 -16.88
CA PHE A 252 4.46 11.82 -15.76
C PHE A 252 5.83 12.39 -15.40
N SER A 253 6.92 11.74 -15.81
CA SER A 253 8.26 12.29 -15.62
C SER A 253 9.16 11.95 -16.80
N LYS A 254 10.08 12.86 -17.09
CA LYS A 254 11.15 12.65 -18.05
C LYS A 254 12.46 13.14 -17.46
N ASP A 255 13.44 12.26 -17.34
CA ASP A 255 14.68 12.54 -16.63
C ASP A 255 15.91 12.16 -17.46
N ASP A 256 16.98 12.94 -17.28
CA ASP A 256 18.29 12.61 -17.83
C ASP A 256 19.14 11.87 -16.79
N MET A 257 20.28 11.36 -17.24
CA MET A 257 21.18 10.60 -16.36
C MET A 257 21.69 11.47 -15.20
N GLN A 258 21.87 12.78 -15.41
CA GLN A 258 22.33 13.68 -14.35
C GLN A 258 21.31 13.80 -13.22
N THR A 259 20.01 13.85 -13.56
CA THR A 259 18.90 13.86 -12.61
C THR A 259 18.83 12.53 -11.84
N VAL A 260 19.14 11.40 -12.47
CA VAL A 260 19.21 10.11 -11.76
C VAL A 260 20.29 10.13 -10.68
N TRP A 261 21.47 10.68 -10.97
CA TRP A 261 22.55 10.80 -9.99
C TRP A 261 22.19 11.72 -8.81
N SER A 262 21.43 12.80 -9.04
CA SER A 262 20.98 13.68 -7.95
C SER A 262 19.92 13.04 -7.06
N ARG A 263 19.20 12.02 -7.54
CA ARG A 263 18.20 11.26 -6.77
C ARG A 263 18.79 10.18 -5.88
N LEU A 264 20.04 9.78 -6.11
CA LEU A 264 20.71 8.86 -5.19
C LEU A 264 20.83 9.54 -3.82
N GLY A 265 20.34 8.84 -2.80
CA GLY A 265 20.62 9.22 -1.42
C GLY A 265 22.13 9.18 -1.12
N ASN A 266 22.50 9.53 0.11
CA ASN A 266 23.90 9.40 0.57
C ASN A 266 24.90 10.21 -0.29
N GLU A 267 24.59 11.48 -0.56
CA GLU A 267 25.46 12.40 -1.30
C GLU A 267 25.84 11.90 -2.71
N GLY A 268 24.93 11.20 -3.39
CA GLY A 268 25.19 10.65 -4.72
C GLY A 268 26.00 9.35 -4.72
N CYS A 269 26.30 8.79 -3.54
CA CYS A 269 27.09 7.58 -3.41
C CYS A 269 26.23 6.32 -3.24
N ILE A 270 26.61 5.25 -3.92
CA ILE A 270 26.02 3.92 -3.77
C ILE A 270 26.54 3.26 -2.49
N GLN A 271 25.63 2.94 -1.55
CA GLN A 271 25.95 2.18 -0.35
C GLN A 271 26.20 0.70 -0.72
N LEU A 272 27.48 0.34 -0.92
CA LEU A 272 27.87 -1.04 -1.25
C LEU A 272 27.86 -1.98 -0.03
N VAL A 273 28.10 -1.43 1.16
CA VAL A 273 28.19 -2.20 2.41
C VAL A 273 26.93 -1.98 3.22
N ILE A 274 26.20 -3.06 3.46
CA ILE A 274 25.06 -3.10 4.38
C ILE A 274 25.53 -3.92 5.59
N PRO A 275 25.94 -3.30 6.71
CA PRO A 275 26.59 -4.00 7.81
C PRO A 275 25.79 -5.19 8.36
N THR A 276 24.46 -5.06 8.44
CA THR A 276 23.59 -6.16 8.87
C THR A 276 23.65 -7.36 7.91
N LEU A 277 23.75 -7.13 6.59
CA LEU A 277 23.94 -8.23 5.65
C LEU A 277 25.34 -8.86 5.79
N LEU A 278 26.36 -8.10 6.19
CA LEU A 278 27.69 -8.67 6.43
C LEU A 278 27.70 -9.58 7.66
N GLU A 279 27.00 -9.20 8.74
CA GLU A 279 26.82 -10.06 9.92
C GLU A 279 26.09 -11.36 9.55
N GLU A 280 25.00 -11.28 8.77
CA GLU A 280 24.27 -12.46 8.27
C GLU A 280 25.13 -13.34 7.33
N LEU A 281 25.96 -12.72 6.48
CA LEU A 281 26.87 -13.46 5.60
C LEU A 281 27.91 -14.27 6.39
N GLN A 282 28.36 -13.77 7.56
CA GLN A 282 29.26 -14.52 8.44
C GLN A 282 28.60 -15.78 9.02
N VAL A 283 27.28 -15.75 9.27
CA VAL A 283 26.52 -16.94 9.71
C VAL A 283 26.55 -18.03 8.64
N LEU A 284 26.50 -17.65 7.35
CA LEU A 284 26.54 -18.61 6.25
C LEU A 284 27.89 -19.35 6.13
N GLU A 285 28.99 -18.78 6.61
CA GLU A 285 30.30 -19.46 6.61
C GLU A 285 30.30 -20.71 7.50
N ALA A 286 29.46 -20.75 8.53
CA ALA A 286 29.29 -21.94 9.37
C ALA A 286 28.52 -23.06 8.65
N GLY A 287 27.86 -22.74 7.53
CA GLY A 287 27.04 -23.65 6.72
C GLY A 287 25.81 -24.19 7.45
N PRO A 288 24.79 -24.69 6.74
CA PRO A 288 23.81 -25.56 7.39
C PRO A 288 24.53 -26.82 7.90
N VAL A 289 24.26 -27.22 9.14
CA VAL A 289 24.56 -28.59 9.59
C VAL A 289 23.92 -29.54 8.59
N ASP A 290 24.67 -30.48 8.02
CA ASP A 290 24.20 -31.41 6.99
C ASP A 290 22.83 -32.00 7.37
N ARG A 291 21.76 -31.49 6.74
CA ARG A 291 20.38 -31.91 7.02
C ARG A 291 19.95 -33.10 6.15
N ALA A 292 20.83 -33.59 5.27
CA ALA A 292 20.58 -34.78 4.50
C ALA A 292 20.82 -36.01 5.38
N ASN A 293 19.76 -36.74 5.72
CA ASN A 293 19.88 -38.10 6.22
C ASN A 293 20.04 -39.05 5.02
N THR A 294 20.85 -40.10 5.15
CA THR A 294 20.95 -41.21 4.19
C THR A 294 19.61 -41.78 3.71
N GLU A 295 18.55 -41.64 4.52
CA GLU A 295 17.19 -42.08 4.18
C GLU A 295 16.47 -41.14 3.19
N PHE A 296 16.82 -39.86 3.15
CA PHE A 296 16.29 -38.85 2.23
C PHE A 296 17.44 -37.95 1.75
N PRO A 297 18.16 -38.32 0.67
CA PRO A 297 19.36 -37.62 0.20
C PRO A 297 19.04 -36.28 -0.52
N PHE A 298 17.87 -35.70 -0.27
CA PHE A 298 17.44 -34.44 -0.83
C PHE A 298 17.38 -33.41 0.29
N ALA A 299 18.15 -32.33 0.16
CA ALA A 299 17.95 -31.14 0.99
C ALA A 299 16.68 -30.43 0.52
N LEU A 300 15.64 -30.42 1.35
CA LEU A 300 14.44 -29.64 1.07
C LEU A 300 14.77 -28.15 1.25
N SER A 301 14.97 -27.44 0.13
CA SER A 301 15.05 -25.98 0.11
C SER A 301 13.64 -25.40 0.00
N ALA A 302 12.85 -25.55 1.06
CA ALA A 302 11.51 -24.99 1.14
C ALA A 302 11.52 -23.73 2.03
N GLY A 303 12.06 -22.63 1.49
CA GLY A 303 11.81 -21.29 2.00
C GLY A 303 11.99 -21.08 3.51
N GLU A 304 12.87 -21.85 4.18
CA GLU A 304 13.29 -21.48 5.52
C GLU A 304 13.97 -20.11 5.41
N ARG A 305 13.50 -19.16 6.22
CA ARG A 305 14.26 -17.94 6.42
C ARG A 305 15.63 -18.34 6.95
N ARG A 306 16.62 -17.58 6.51
CA ARG A 306 17.89 -17.47 7.23
C ARG A 306 17.50 -16.95 8.61
N ASP A 307 17.57 -17.83 9.60
CA ASP A 307 17.34 -17.52 11.03
C ASP A 307 18.40 -16.55 11.54
#